data_AF-A0A661AJ73-F1
#
_entry.id   AF-A0A661AJ73-F1
#
_cell.length_a   1.000
_cell.length_b   1.000
_cell.length_c   1.000
_cell.angle_alpha   90.00
_cell.angle_beta   90.00
_cell.angle_gamma   90.00
#
_symmetry.space_group_name_H-M   'P 1'
#
loop_
_entity.id
_entity.type
_entity.pdbx_description
1 polymer ?
#
loop_
_entity_poly.entity_id
_entity_poly.type
_entity_poly.pdbx_seq_one_letter_code
_entity_poly.pdbx_strand_id
1 'polypeptide(L)'
;MHEKIAVLDFGSQYTQLIARKVRELRVKAEIFPYNHVPRDVIGIILSGGPSSVYEPGAPLPDPSIFPLNVPILGICYGMQAIVHHFGGKVEKGLKRE
;
A
#
# COMPACT_ATOMS: atom_id res chain seq x y z
N MET A 1 21.12 6.13 -9.89
CA MET A 1 19.75 6.22 -9.34
C MET A 1 19.38 4.85 -8.81
N HIS A 2 18.93 4.75 -7.56
CA HIS A 2 18.47 3.47 -7.02
C HIS A 2 16.97 3.35 -7.30
N GLU A 3 16.62 2.60 -8.33
CA GLU A 3 15.24 2.33 -8.71
C GLU A 3 14.66 1.23 -7.81
N LYS A 4 14.01 1.63 -6.72
CA LYS A 4 13.37 0.69 -5.78
C LYS A 4 11.84 0.86 -5.75
N ILE A 5 11.15 -0.23 -5.44
CA ILE A 5 9.73 -0.24 -5.08
C ILE A 5 9.61 -0.16 -3.56
N ALA A 6 8.79 0.77 -3.07
CA ALA A 6 8.40 0.80 -1.67
C ALA A 6 7.13 -0.03 -1.46
N VAL A 7 7.15 -0.96 -0.51
CA VAL A 7 5.97 -1.70 -0.07
C VAL A 7 5.54 -1.12 1.28
N LEU A 8 4.41 -0.43 1.33
CA LEU A 8 3.86 0.14 2.56
C LEU A 8 2.98 -0.90 3.24
N ASP A 9 3.31 -1.24 4.49
CA ASP A 9 2.72 -2.31 5.25
C ASP A 9 1.56 -1.85 6.13
N PHE A 10 0.34 -2.31 5.81
CA PHE A 10 -0.88 -2.10 6.60
C PHE A 10 -1.18 -3.28 7.56
N GLY A 11 -0.21 -4.17 7.78
CA GLY A 11 -0.35 -5.34 8.66
C GLY A 11 -0.78 -6.62 7.93
N SER A 12 -0.52 -6.73 6.62
CA SER A 12 -0.81 -7.97 5.88
C SER A 12 0.16 -9.08 6.23
N GLN A 13 -0.34 -10.31 6.35
CA GLN A 13 0.50 -11.51 6.34
C GLN A 13 1.29 -11.67 5.03
N TYR A 14 0.87 -11.02 3.94
CA TYR A 14 1.49 -11.14 2.62
C TYR A 14 2.49 -10.04 2.28
N THR A 15 2.73 -9.05 3.15
CA THR A 15 3.66 -7.92 2.87
C THR A 15 5.06 -8.43 2.49
N GLN A 16 5.58 -9.42 3.22
CA GLN A 16 6.88 -10.02 2.92
C GLN A 16 6.88 -10.77 1.58
N LEU A 17 5.76 -11.44 1.24
CA LEU A 17 5.62 -12.14 -0.04
C LEU A 17 5.59 -11.16 -1.21
N ILE A 18 4.90 -10.02 -1.08
CA ILE A 18 4.89 -8.95 -2.09
C ILE A 18 6.32 -8.47 -2.36
N ALA A 19 7.07 -8.09 -1.32
CA ALA A 19 8.45 -7.64 -1.48
C ALA A 19 9.36 -8.72 -2.09
N ARG A 20 9.18 -9.99 -1.69
CA ARG A 20 9.89 -11.13 -2.30
C ARG A 20 9.57 -11.26 -3.79
N LYS A 21 8.30 -11.17 -4.19
CA LYS A 21 7.87 -11.29 -5.59
C LYS A 21 8.46 -10.18 -6.46
N VAL A 22 8.53 -8.95 -5.95
CA VAL A 22 9.21 -7.84 -6.66
C VAL A 22 10.70 -8.12 -6.84
N ARG A 23 11.37 -8.66 -5.80
CA ARG A 23 12.79 -9.04 -5.88
C ARG A 23 13.04 -10.21 -6.83
N GLU A 24 12.11 -11.18 -6.93
CA GLU A 24 12.16 -12.27 -7.91
C GLU A 24 12.10 -11.74 -9.36
N LEU A 25 11.46 -10.59 -9.58
CA LEU A 25 11.46 -9.85 -10.85
C LEU A 25 12.71 -8.98 -11.06
N ARG A 26 13.75 -9.16 -10.25
CA ARG A 26 15.04 -8.43 -10.29
C ARG A 26 14.93 -6.92 -10.00
N VAL A 27 13.87 -6.49 -9.31
CA VAL A 27 13.69 -5.09 -8.88
C VAL A 27 13.94 -4.98 -7.37
N LYS A 28 14.66 -3.94 -6.94
CA LYS A 28 14.89 -3.71 -5.50
C LYS A 28 13.56 -3.37 -4.82
N ALA A 29 13.28 -4.01 -3.69
CA ALA A 29 12.08 -3.71 -2.89
C ALA A 29 12.44 -3.55 -1.41
N GLU A 30 11.86 -2.53 -0.77
CA GLU A 30 11.99 -2.25 0.67
C GLU A 30 10.59 -2.12 1.28
N ILE A 31 10.42 -2.67 2.49
CA ILE A 31 9.16 -2.61 3.23
C ILE A 31 9.25 -1.46 4.23
N PHE A 32 8.20 -0.67 4.29
CA PHE A 32 8.05 0.45 5.23
C PHE A 32 6.71 0.38 5.95
N PRO A 33 6.57 1.00 7.13
CA PRO A 33 5.27 1.22 7.75
C PRO A 33 4.31 1.99 6.82
N TYR A 34 3.01 1.77 6.97
CA TYR A 34 1.98 2.39 6.13
C TYR A 34 2.05 3.92 6.05
N ASN A 35 2.49 4.60 7.12
CA ASN A 35 2.57 6.06 7.23
C ASN A 35 3.91 6.64 6.76
N HIS A 36 4.79 5.83 6.16
CA HIS A 36 6.07 6.30 5.65
C HIS A 36 5.93 6.96 4.27
N VAL A 37 6.64 8.07 4.07
CA VAL A 37 6.75 8.74 2.76
C VAL A 37 8.08 8.33 2.11
N PRO A 38 8.06 7.38 1.15
CA PRO A 38 9.29 6.88 0.55
C PRO A 38 9.92 7.92 -0.38
N ARG A 39 11.26 7.94 -0.41
CA ARG A 39 12.07 8.78 -1.31
C ARG A 39 12.84 7.90 -2.29
N ASP A 40 13.15 8.47 -3.46
CA ASP A 40 13.92 7.81 -4.53
C ASP A 40 13.33 6.45 -4.92
N VAL A 41 12.02 6.43 -5.19
CA VAL A 41 11.29 5.23 -5.60
C VAL A 41 10.74 5.37 -7.01
N ILE A 42 10.64 4.23 -7.71
CA ILE A 42 10.01 4.16 -9.04
C ILE A 42 8.55 3.69 -8.98
N GLY A 43 8.05 3.34 -7.79
CA GLY A 43 6.68 2.90 -7.58
C GLY A 43 6.42 2.51 -6.13
N ILE A 44 5.15 2.52 -5.77
CA ILE A 44 4.67 2.25 -4.41
C ILE A 44 3.61 1.15 -4.45
N ILE A 45 3.71 0.16 -3.57
CA ILE A 45 2.69 -0.86 -3.36
C ILE A 45 2.11 -0.68 -1.96
N LEU A 46 0.81 -0.45 -1.87
CA LEU A 46 0.07 -0.44 -0.61
C LEU A 46 -0.42 -1.86 -0.32
N SER A 47 0.08 -2.49 0.75
CA SER A 47 -0.27 -3.86 1.08
C SER A 47 -1.71 -4.00 1.59
N GLY A 48 -2.15 -5.24 1.77
CA GLY A 48 -3.42 -5.54 2.44
C GLY A 48 -3.34 -5.28 3.95
N GLY A 49 -4.45 -5.50 4.63
CA GLY A 49 -4.55 -5.35 6.08
C GLY A 49 -5.85 -5.93 6.59
N PRO A 50 -5.92 -6.32 7.88
CA PRO A 50 -7.11 -6.92 8.47
C PRO A 50 -8.21 -5.91 8.81
N SER A 51 -7.88 -4.61 8.80
CA SER A 51 -8.75 -3.51 9.19
C SER A 51 -9.81 -3.19 8.14
N SER A 52 -10.88 -2.49 8.53
CA SER A 52 -11.77 -1.80 7.60
C SER A 52 -11.33 -0.34 7.44
N VAL A 53 -11.34 0.21 6.22
CA VAL A 53 -10.87 1.58 5.96
C VAL A 53 -11.68 2.66 6.70
N TYR A 54 -12.91 2.35 7.13
CA TYR A 54 -13.78 3.28 7.86
C TYR A 54 -13.77 3.11 9.38
N GLU A 55 -13.00 2.15 9.92
CA GLU A 55 -12.88 2.00 11.37
C GLU A 55 -12.15 3.20 11.98
N PRO A 56 -12.56 3.71 13.16
CA PRO A 56 -11.80 4.72 13.86
C PRO A 56 -10.36 4.26 14.12
N GLY A 57 -9.37 5.04 13.66
CA GLY A 57 -7.95 4.68 13.79
C GLY A 57 -7.45 3.66 12.76
N ALA A 58 -8.24 3.38 11.72
CA ALA A 58 -7.82 2.60 10.57
C ALA A 58 -6.49 3.14 9.98
N PRO A 59 -5.51 2.27 9.66
CA PRO A 59 -4.22 2.71 9.15
C PRO A 59 -4.37 3.33 7.76
N LEU A 60 -4.06 4.62 7.61
CA LEU A 60 -4.12 5.31 6.32
C LEU A 60 -2.71 5.72 5.88
N PRO A 61 -2.38 5.61 4.58
CA PRO A 61 -1.10 6.11 4.09
C PRO A 61 -0.99 7.61 4.29
N ASP A 62 0.24 8.11 4.37
CA ASP A 62 0.47 9.55 4.33
C ASP A 62 -0.04 10.12 2.99
N PRO A 63 -0.96 11.10 2.98
CA PRO A 63 -1.48 11.69 1.75
C PRO A 63 -0.40 12.24 0.80
N SER A 64 0.79 12.57 1.32
CA SER A 64 1.87 13.11 0.50
C SER A 64 2.47 12.09 -0.47
N ILE A 65 2.09 10.81 -0.40
CA ILE A 65 2.54 9.81 -1.39
C ILE A 65 1.85 9.95 -2.75
N PHE A 66 0.59 10.43 -2.78
CA PHE A 66 -0.21 10.54 -4.00
C PHE A 66 0.33 11.58 -5.01
N PRO A 67 0.89 12.73 -4.61
CA PRO A 67 1.50 13.68 -5.54
C PRO A 67 2.93 13.33 -6.00
N LEU A 68 3.54 12.21 -5.57
CA LEU A 68 4.93 11.85 -5.90
C LEU A 68 5.18 11.52 -7.39
N ASN A 69 4.15 11.54 -8.24
CA ASN A 69 4.21 11.26 -9.68
C ASN A 69 4.88 9.91 -10.01
N VAL A 70 4.63 8.90 -9.18
CA VAL A 70 5.05 7.51 -9.40
C VAL A 70 3.83 6.60 -9.40
N PRO A 71 3.86 5.45 -10.10
CA PRO A 71 2.78 4.49 -10.06
C PRO A 71 2.51 3.96 -8.64
N ILE A 72 1.23 3.89 -8.26
CA ILE A 72 0.78 3.33 -6.99
C ILE A 72 -0.15 2.14 -7.26
N LEU A 73 0.18 0.99 -6.68
CA LEU A 73 -0.66 -0.21 -6.71
C LEU A 73 -1.23 -0.48 -5.31
N GLY A 74 -2.55 -0.51 -5.18
CA GLY A 74 -3.22 -0.92 -3.94
C GLY A 74 -3.69 -2.36 -3.99
N ILE A 75 -3.38 -3.16 -2.96
CA ILE A 75 -3.81 -4.56 -2.86
C ILE A 75 -4.78 -4.69 -1.68
N CYS A 76 -6.01 -5.16 -1.96
CA CYS A 76 -7.06 -5.35 -0.94
C CYS A 76 -7.28 -4.07 -0.10
N TYR A 77 -6.88 -4.06 1.16
CA TYR A 77 -6.96 -2.87 2.02
C TYR A 77 -6.26 -1.64 1.39
N GLY A 78 -5.09 -1.82 0.79
CA GLY A 78 -4.39 -0.73 0.11
C GLY A 78 -5.21 -0.11 -1.03
N MET A 79 -6.01 -0.90 -1.74
CA MET A 79 -6.96 -0.40 -2.75
C MET A 79 -8.07 0.42 -2.08
N GLN A 80 -8.62 -0.07 -0.97
CA GLN A 80 -9.66 0.64 -0.22
C GLN A 80 -9.15 1.99 0.31
N ALA A 81 -7.90 2.06 0.77
CA ALA A 81 -7.26 3.29 1.22
C ALA A 81 -7.12 4.32 0.09
N ILE A 82 -6.79 3.89 -1.13
CA ILE A 82 -6.75 4.76 -2.32
C ILE A 82 -8.15 5.31 -2.62
N VAL A 83 -9.16 4.43 -2.70
CA VAL A 83 -10.54 4.82 -2.96
C VAL A 83 -11.03 5.83 -1.92
N HIS A 84 -10.76 5.57 -0.64
CA HIS A 84 -11.12 6.44 0.46
C HIS A 84 -10.45 7.82 0.33
N HIS A 85 -9.16 7.87 0.01
CA HIS A 85 -8.42 9.12 -0.14
C HIS A 85 -8.99 10.03 -1.23
N PHE A 86 -9.36 9.46 -2.37
CA PHE A 86 -9.92 10.21 -3.51
C PHE A 86 -11.43 10.45 -3.42
N GLY A 87 -12.04 10.25 -2.24
CA GLY A 87 -13.47 10.52 -2.00
C GLY A 87 -14.43 9.49 -2.58
N GLY A 88 -13.92 8.33 -3.02
CA GLY A 88 -14.74 7.19 -3.41
C GLY A 88 -15.35 6.49 -2.20
N LYS A 89 -16.24 5.52 -2.47
CA LYS A 89 -16.94 4.74 -1.44
C LYS A 89 -16.53 3.27 -1.54
N VAL A 90 -16.22 2.68 -0.38
CA VAL A 90 -15.99 1.24 -0.21
C VAL A 90 -17.18 0.68 0.56
N GLU A 91 -17.81 -0.37 0.06
CA GLU A 91 -18.92 -1.01 0.74
C GLU A 91 -18.45 -2.20 1.59
N LYS A 92 -19.13 -2.45 2.71
CA LYS A 92 -18.83 -3.61 3.55
C LYS A 92 -19.21 -4.88 2.80
N GLY A 93 -18.25 -5.77 2.61
CA GLY A 93 -18.53 -7.14 2.15
C GLY A 93 -19.31 -7.93 3.21
N LEU A 94 -20.26 -8.75 2.77
CA LEU A 94 -21.05 -9.64 3.63
C LEU A 94 -20.25 -10.86 4.12
N LYS A 95 -19.12 -11.16 3.47
CA LYS A 95 -18.22 -12.26 3.77
C LYS A 95 -16.77 -11.77 3.63
N ARG A 96 -15.87 -12.25 4.50
CA ARG A 96 -14.43 -12.16 4.28
C ARG A 96 -14.00 -13.42 3.53
N GLU A 97 -13.36 -13.23 2.38
CA GLU A 97 -12.74 -14.30 1.57
C GLU A 97 -11.27 -14.49 1.94
#